data_AF-A0A419RU82-F1
#
_entry.id   AF-A0A419RU82-F1
#
_cell.length_a   1.000
_cell.length_b   1.000
_cell.length_c   1.000
_cell.angle_alpha   90.00
_cell.angle_beta   90.00
_cell.angle_gamma   90.00
#
_symmetry.space_group_name_H-M   'P 1'
#
loop_
_entity.id
_entity.type
_entity.pdbx_description
1 polymer ?
#
loop_
_entity_poly.entity_id
_entity_poly.type
_entity_poly.pdbx_seq_one_letter_code
_entity_poly.pdbx_strand_id
1 'polypeptide(L)'
;MSHVWSRSLLLSRGQIAEISGVSSHTLAFWLRNEILVPSSGGHGSGSHKKFHPIQATIAAIFGKLQAIGLNIAALKAISDIIQTGVRVGLSTNLQPYSILAAVETKKSLLDLELGKQVRLWNVSSDTDKELFANKPEDLLKDLEAGRPEFDLAEDIYEFARKIEEDQFMGLKAFSEIKSAMEGLDWSNPSWLLWQDQHGSWQISSQTEPGEQFSRHPDADTGIFLAMGTIVRAVWNIDLHEIKIEQTKRAIPELLRTNPERADRLMKRLAEMKARKSND
;
A
#
# COMPACT_ATOMS: atom_id res chain seq x y z
N MET A 1 15.68 -3.52 -13.48
CA MET A 1 16.06 -2.13 -13.06
C MET A 1 15.20 -1.72 -11.87
N SER A 2 15.77 -1.44 -10.69
CA SER A 2 14.98 -0.95 -9.54
C SER A 2 14.68 0.53 -9.74
N HIS A 3 13.53 0.85 -10.35
CA HIS A 3 13.03 2.21 -10.39
C HIS A 3 12.55 2.58 -8.98
N VAL A 4 13.49 3.01 -8.12
CA VAL A 4 13.13 3.78 -6.93
C VAL A 4 12.64 5.13 -7.46
N TRP A 5 11.32 5.27 -7.56
CA TRP A 5 10.70 6.51 -8.03
C TRP A 5 11.09 7.63 -7.08
N SER A 6 11.91 8.58 -7.55
CA SER A 6 12.28 9.71 -6.72
C SER A 6 11.02 10.52 -6.40
N ARG A 7 10.89 10.99 -5.15
CA ARG A 7 9.80 11.89 -4.74
C ARG A 7 9.72 13.17 -5.59
N SER A 8 10.76 13.47 -6.36
CA SER A 8 10.85 14.60 -7.28
C SER A 8 10.25 14.33 -8.66
N LEU A 9 9.95 13.08 -9.03
CA LEU A 9 9.35 12.79 -10.33
C LEU A 9 7.91 13.31 -10.34
N LEU A 10 7.63 14.21 -11.28
CA LEU A 10 6.30 14.73 -11.52
C LEU A 10 5.88 14.48 -12.97
N LEU A 11 4.71 13.87 -13.12
CA LEU A 11 4.14 13.51 -14.40
C LEU A 11 3.23 14.62 -14.94
N SER A 12 3.20 14.76 -16.26
CA SER A 12 2.16 15.51 -16.96
C SER A 12 0.89 14.66 -17.13
N ARG A 13 -0.23 15.31 -17.46
CA ARG A 13 -1.46 14.57 -17.82
C ARG A 13 -1.27 13.62 -19.01
N GLY A 14 -0.44 14.01 -19.99
CA GLY A 14 -0.13 13.16 -21.15
C GLY A 14 0.58 11.87 -20.73
N GLN A 15 1.58 11.99 -19.84
CA GLN A 15 2.28 10.84 -19.28
C GLN A 15 1.36 9.96 -18.43
N ILE A 16 0.43 10.55 -17.65
CA ILE A 16 -0.60 9.76 -16.96
C ILE A 16 -1.45 8.98 -17.97
N ALA A 17 -1.88 9.61 -19.07
CA ALA A 17 -2.71 8.94 -20.08
C ALA A 17 -2.00 7.74 -20.69
N GLU A 18 -0.72 7.91 -21.03
CA GLU A 18 0.13 6.86 -21.57
C GLU A 18 0.32 5.71 -20.58
N ILE A 19 0.72 6.02 -19.33
CA ILE A 19 1.04 5.02 -18.30
C ILE A 19 -0.21 4.29 -17.80
N SER A 20 -1.31 5.01 -17.58
CA SER A 20 -2.56 4.43 -17.05
C SER A 20 -3.43 3.74 -18.10
N GLY A 21 -3.18 4.02 -19.39
CA GLY A 21 -4.05 3.60 -20.50
C GLY A 21 -5.40 4.34 -20.55
N VAL A 22 -5.62 5.35 -19.71
CA VAL A 22 -6.87 6.14 -19.68
C VAL A 22 -6.77 7.33 -20.63
N SER A 23 -7.81 7.56 -21.43
CA SER A 23 -7.81 8.66 -22.41
C SER A 23 -7.62 10.03 -21.76
N SER A 24 -6.91 10.93 -22.44
CA SER A 24 -6.70 12.32 -21.98
C SER A 24 -8.01 13.08 -21.75
N HIS A 25 -9.08 12.76 -22.50
CA HIS A 25 -10.41 13.32 -22.30
C HIS A 25 -11.03 12.87 -20.96
N THR A 26 -10.98 11.57 -20.67
CA THR A 26 -11.44 11.01 -19.40
C THR A 26 -10.67 11.61 -18.23
N LEU A 27 -9.34 11.72 -18.33
CA LEU A 27 -8.51 12.35 -17.30
C LEU A 27 -8.89 13.82 -17.10
N ALA A 28 -9.13 14.58 -18.17
CA ALA A 28 -9.59 15.96 -18.06
C ALA A 28 -10.94 16.07 -17.34
N PHE A 29 -11.85 15.12 -17.56
CA PHE A 29 -13.12 15.04 -16.85
C PHE A 29 -12.93 14.69 -15.37
N TRP A 30 -12.11 13.68 -15.05
CA TRP A 30 -11.80 13.31 -13.66
C TRP A 30 -11.11 14.41 -12.87
N LEU A 31 -10.25 15.21 -13.51
CA LEU A 31 -9.63 16.38 -12.89
C LEU A 31 -10.64 17.47 -12.51
N ARG A 32 -11.72 17.64 -13.28
CA ARG A 32 -12.80 18.59 -12.95
C ARG A 32 -13.68 18.09 -11.81
N ASN A 33 -13.77 16.78 -11.64
CA ASN A 33 -14.53 16.13 -10.56
C ASN A 33 -13.64 15.75 -9.37
N GLU A 34 -12.40 16.25 -9.31
CA GLU A 34 -11.44 16.00 -8.22
C GLU A 34 -11.15 14.51 -7.93
N ILE A 35 -11.37 13.64 -8.92
CA ILE A 35 -11.03 12.22 -8.82
C ILE A 35 -9.52 12.03 -8.90
N LEU A 36 -8.85 12.84 -9.72
CA LEU A 36 -7.40 12.95 -9.72
C LEU A 36 -7.00 14.31 -9.19
N VAL A 37 -5.96 14.33 -8.36
CA VAL A 37 -5.51 15.55 -7.69
C VAL A 37 -4.09 15.90 -8.18
N PRO A 38 -3.88 17.11 -8.74
CA PRO A 38 -2.55 17.56 -9.11
C PRO A 38 -1.69 17.80 -7.86
N SER A 39 -0.39 17.59 -7.99
CA SER A 39 0.58 17.96 -6.95
C SER A 39 0.76 19.48 -6.91
N SER A 40 1.11 20.00 -5.74
CA SER A 40 1.48 21.41 -5.54
C SER A 40 2.77 21.73 -6.32
N GLY A 41 2.61 22.18 -7.56
CA GLY A 41 3.71 22.44 -8.49
C GLY A 41 3.19 22.96 -9.82
N GLY A 42 2.87 24.26 -9.85
CA GLY A 42 2.40 24.97 -11.04
C GLY A 42 1.52 26.18 -10.71
N HIS A 43 2.06 27.19 -10.01
CA HIS A 43 1.31 28.37 -9.55
C HIS A 43 1.39 29.57 -10.53
N GLY A 44 1.64 29.33 -11.82
CA GLY A 44 1.68 30.39 -12.85
C GLY A 44 0.54 30.26 -13.85
N SER A 45 -0.01 31.38 -14.34
CA SER A 45 -0.94 31.34 -15.48
C SER A 45 -0.21 30.78 -16.70
N GLY A 46 -0.53 29.54 -17.09
CA GLY A 46 0.17 28.82 -18.16
C GLY A 46 1.05 27.65 -17.70
N SER A 47 1.18 27.39 -16.39
CA SER A 47 1.89 26.20 -15.92
C SER A 47 1.01 24.96 -16.04
N HIS A 48 1.50 23.92 -16.73
CA HIS A 48 0.79 22.65 -16.84
C HIS A 48 0.71 21.96 -15.49
N LYS A 49 -0.50 21.52 -15.09
CA LYS A 49 -0.71 20.69 -13.89
C LYS A 49 0.24 19.48 -13.91
N LYS A 50 0.88 19.27 -12.77
CA LYS A 50 1.81 18.16 -12.53
C LYS A 50 1.24 17.20 -11.50
N PHE A 51 1.67 15.95 -11.55
CA PHE A 51 1.08 14.87 -10.76
C PHE A 51 2.15 13.95 -10.18
N HIS A 52 1.95 13.54 -8.93
CA HIS A 52 2.74 12.48 -8.33
C HIS A 52 2.49 11.15 -9.08
N PRO A 53 3.52 10.28 -9.27
CA PRO A 53 3.40 9.01 -9.97
C PRO A 53 2.21 8.14 -9.53
N ILE A 54 1.89 8.15 -8.23
CA ILE A 54 0.75 7.42 -7.67
C ILE A 54 -0.59 7.76 -8.36
N GLN A 55 -0.76 8.98 -8.88
CA GLN A 55 -1.97 9.38 -9.60
C GLN A 55 -2.13 8.61 -10.92
N ALA A 56 -1.05 8.15 -11.56
CA ALA A 56 -1.14 7.29 -12.73
C ALA A 56 -1.71 5.91 -12.36
N THR A 57 -1.34 5.39 -11.19
CA THR A 57 -1.86 4.13 -10.67
C THR A 57 -3.33 4.24 -10.27
N ILE A 58 -3.69 5.31 -9.56
CA ILE A 58 -5.09 5.61 -9.22
C ILE A 58 -5.93 5.72 -10.49
N ALA A 59 -5.43 6.42 -11.52
CA ALA A 59 -6.11 6.53 -12.81
C ALA A 59 -6.32 5.16 -13.46
N ALA A 60 -5.33 4.26 -13.43
CA ALA A 60 -5.46 2.92 -13.99
C ALA A 60 -6.48 2.07 -13.23
N ILE A 61 -6.48 2.13 -11.89
CA ILE A 61 -7.47 1.48 -11.02
C ILE A 61 -8.88 1.96 -11.40
N PHE A 62 -9.09 3.28 -11.47
CA PHE A 62 -10.39 3.85 -11.84
C PHE A 62 -10.77 3.57 -13.29
N GLY A 63 -9.81 3.41 -14.20
CA GLY A 63 -10.08 2.97 -15.57
C GLY A 63 -10.69 1.57 -15.60
N LYS A 64 -10.19 0.65 -14.76
CA LYS A 64 -10.76 -0.69 -14.61
C LYS A 64 -12.14 -0.67 -13.96
N LEU A 65 -12.32 0.12 -12.90
CA LEU A 65 -13.62 0.26 -12.23
C LEU A 65 -14.67 0.89 -13.15
N GLN A 66 -14.32 1.92 -13.92
CA GLN A 66 -15.22 2.52 -14.88
C GLN A 66 -15.63 1.54 -15.99
N ALA A 67 -14.68 0.71 -16.46
CA ALA A 67 -14.94 -0.27 -17.51
C ALA A 67 -15.95 -1.36 -17.10
N ILE A 68 -16.08 -1.64 -15.80
CA ILE A 68 -17.09 -2.57 -15.26
C ILE A 68 -18.40 -1.87 -14.86
N GLY A 69 -18.54 -0.57 -15.17
CA GLY A 69 -19.78 0.17 -15.02
C GLY A 69 -19.89 1.08 -13.79
N LEU A 70 -18.80 1.30 -13.02
CA LEU A 70 -18.87 2.24 -11.90
C LEU A 70 -19.10 3.66 -12.41
N ASN A 71 -20.16 4.27 -11.89
CA ASN A 71 -20.51 5.64 -12.23
C ASN A 71 -19.55 6.64 -11.56
N ILE A 72 -19.62 7.89 -12.00
CA ILE A 72 -18.69 8.93 -11.54
C ILE A 72 -18.81 9.24 -10.04
N ALA A 73 -20.00 9.11 -9.46
CA ALA A 73 -20.22 9.35 -8.03
C ALA A 73 -19.54 8.27 -7.18
N ALA A 74 -19.61 7.00 -7.60
CA ALA A 74 -18.88 5.91 -6.97
C ALA A 74 -17.36 6.12 -7.06
N LEU A 75 -16.85 6.47 -8.25
CA LEU A 75 -15.43 6.76 -8.43
C LEU A 75 -14.97 7.94 -7.56
N LYS A 76 -15.80 8.98 -7.39
CA LYS A 76 -15.50 10.11 -6.52
C LYS A 76 -15.43 9.69 -5.06
N ALA A 77 -16.41 8.94 -4.56
CA ALA A 77 -16.44 8.46 -3.18
C ALA A 77 -15.19 7.61 -2.85
N ILE A 78 -14.85 6.66 -3.72
CA ILE A 78 -13.65 5.84 -3.57
C ILE A 78 -12.37 6.70 -3.67
N SER A 79 -12.36 7.69 -4.58
CA SER A 79 -11.23 8.62 -4.69
C SER A 79 -11.02 9.43 -3.42
N ASP A 80 -12.06 9.93 -2.78
CA ASP A 80 -11.91 10.76 -1.58
C ASP A 80 -11.22 10.01 -0.43
N ILE A 81 -11.51 8.72 -0.29
CA ILE A 81 -10.80 7.82 0.63
C ILE A 81 -9.32 7.72 0.26
N ILE A 82 -9.02 7.38 -1.01
CA ILE A 82 -7.64 7.18 -1.47
C ILE A 82 -6.84 8.48 -1.42
N GLN A 83 -7.40 9.61 -1.85
CA GLN A 83 -6.73 10.90 -1.90
C GLN A 83 -6.43 11.45 -0.49
N THR A 84 -7.28 11.13 0.50
CA THR A 84 -6.96 11.38 1.91
C THR A 84 -5.69 10.64 2.31
N GLY A 85 -5.59 9.36 1.98
CA GLY A 85 -4.38 8.56 2.15
C GLY A 85 -3.16 9.11 1.43
N VAL A 86 -3.30 9.49 0.17
CA VAL A 86 -2.22 10.07 -0.65
C VAL A 86 -1.69 11.36 -0.02
N ARG A 87 -2.59 12.26 0.40
CA ARG A 87 -2.21 13.53 1.01
C ARG A 87 -1.41 13.32 2.30
N VAL A 88 -1.90 12.46 3.18
CA VAL A 88 -1.24 12.19 4.48
C VAL A 88 0.03 11.38 4.28
N GLY A 89 -0.01 10.31 3.48
CA GLY A 89 1.12 9.42 3.21
C GLY A 89 2.27 10.07 2.44
N LEU A 90 2.01 11.06 1.57
CA LEU A 90 3.07 11.85 0.93
C LEU A 90 3.64 12.95 1.83
N SER A 91 2.98 13.28 2.94
CA SER A 91 3.48 14.28 3.90
C SER A 91 4.55 13.73 4.84
N THR A 92 4.71 12.41 4.89
CA THR A 92 5.67 11.71 5.74
C THR A 92 6.86 11.18 4.96
N ASN A 93 7.99 11.02 5.66
CA ASN A 93 9.19 10.38 5.11
C ASN A 93 9.18 8.85 5.20
N LEU A 94 8.21 8.27 5.91
CA LEU A 94 8.12 6.83 6.15
C LEU A 94 7.96 6.01 4.86
N GLN A 95 8.51 4.80 4.87
CA GLN A 95 8.24 3.77 3.87
C GLN A 95 6.80 3.26 3.99
N PRO A 96 6.23 2.71 2.88
CA PRO A 96 4.86 2.22 2.88
C PRO A 96 4.51 1.21 3.99
N TYR A 97 5.41 0.26 4.26
CA TYR A 97 5.21 -0.72 5.34
C TYR A 97 5.17 -0.07 6.72
N SER A 98 6.02 0.91 6.94
CA SER A 98 6.08 1.68 8.19
C SER A 98 4.81 2.52 8.40
N ILE A 99 4.20 3.02 7.32
CA ILE A 99 2.89 3.69 7.38
C ILE A 99 1.79 2.70 7.79
N LEU A 100 1.80 1.48 7.25
CA LEU A 100 0.85 0.45 7.67
C LEU A 100 1.01 0.09 9.15
N ALA A 101 2.26 -0.09 9.61
CA ALA A 101 2.56 -0.31 11.02
C ALA A 101 2.08 0.86 11.90
N ALA A 102 2.20 2.10 11.43
CA ALA A 102 1.69 3.27 12.15
C ALA A 102 0.14 3.27 12.25
N VAL A 103 -0.57 2.85 11.20
CA VAL A 103 -2.04 2.69 11.25
C VAL A 103 -2.45 1.67 12.31
N GLU A 104 -1.82 0.48 12.32
CA GLU A 104 -2.09 -0.56 13.32
C GLU A 104 -1.72 -0.11 14.76
N THR A 105 -0.63 0.64 14.88
CA THR A 105 -0.22 1.26 16.15
C THR A 105 -1.25 2.27 16.62
N LYS A 106 -1.82 3.10 15.73
CA LYS A 106 -2.87 4.06 16.09
C LYS A 106 -4.16 3.36 16.52
N LYS A 107 -4.60 2.31 15.82
CA LYS A 107 -5.73 1.48 16.26
C LYS A 107 -5.51 0.93 17.68
N SER A 108 -4.30 0.41 17.93
CA SER A 108 -3.88 -0.09 19.24
C SER A 108 -3.88 1.01 20.32
N LEU A 109 -3.44 2.23 20.00
CA LEU A 109 -3.51 3.37 20.91
C LEU A 109 -4.96 3.71 21.29
N LEU A 110 -5.87 3.75 20.31
CA LEU A 110 -7.30 4.00 20.58
C LEU A 110 -7.93 2.89 21.42
N ASP A 111 -7.59 1.63 21.15
CA ASP A 111 -8.08 0.50 21.94
C ASP A 111 -7.60 0.58 23.40
N LEU A 112 -6.35 1.02 23.64
CA LEU A 112 -5.84 1.30 24.99
C LEU A 112 -6.59 2.45 25.67
N GLU A 113 -6.87 3.54 24.94
CA GLU A 113 -7.66 4.67 25.46
C GLU A 113 -9.08 4.25 25.87
N LEU A 114 -9.65 3.27 25.17
CA LEU A 114 -10.93 2.64 25.49
C LEU A 114 -10.84 1.56 26.58
N GLY A 115 -9.66 1.31 27.15
CA GLY A 115 -9.43 0.30 28.17
C GLY A 115 -9.52 -1.15 27.67
N LYS A 116 -9.41 -1.37 26.35
CA LYS A 116 -9.37 -2.72 25.77
C LYS A 116 -7.98 -3.31 25.91
N GLN A 117 -7.92 -4.64 25.93
CA GLN A 117 -6.64 -5.36 25.92
C GLN A 117 -6.03 -5.33 24.52
N VAL A 118 -4.79 -4.87 24.43
CA VAL A 118 -4.02 -4.81 23.19
C VAL A 118 -2.84 -5.76 23.30
N ARG A 119 -2.76 -6.74 22.39
CA ARG A 119 -1.69 -7.73 22.35
C ARG A 119 -0.41 -7.12 21.76
N LEU A 120 0.74 -7.45 22.36
CA LEU A 120 2.07 -7.18 21.83
C LEU A 120 2.52 -8.37 20.99
N TRP A 121 2.97 -8.13 19.75
CA TRP A 121 3.25 -9.18 18.78
C TRP A 121 4.73 -9.59 18.73
N ASN A 122 5.62 -8.63 18.94
CA ASN A 122 7.05 -8.80 18.69
C ASN A 122 7.84 -9.01 19.98
N VAL A 123 7.39 -8.46 21.12
CA VAL A 123 8.04 -8.70 22.42
C VAL A 123 7.85 -10.14 22.90
N SER A 124 6.87 -10.88 22.38
CA SER A 124 6.52 -12.23 22.86
C SER A 124 7.35 -13.37 22.26
N SER A 125 8.32 -13.12 21.36
CA SER A 125 8.93 -14.19 20.57
C SER A 125 9.76 -15.21 21.38
N ASP A 126 10.15 -14.89 22.62
CA ASP A 126 10.95 -15.75 23.49
C ASP A 126 10.15 -16.45 24.61
N THR A 127 8.85 -16.15 24.74
CA THR A 127 8.00 -16.77 25.78
C THR A 127 6.66 -17.15 25.18
N ASP A 128 6.19 -18.39 25.39
CA ASP A 128 4.85 -18.86 25.01
C ASP A 128 3.68 -18.10 25.69
N LYS A 129 3.97 -16.95 26.32
CA LYS A 129 3.01 -16.10 27.00
C LYS A 129 2.61 -14.95 26.09
N GLU A 130 1.31 -14.79 25.90
CA GLU A 130 0.74 -13.59 25.29
C GLU A 130 1.01 -12.40 26.21
N LEU A 131 1.63 -11.36 25.66
CA LEU A 131 1.88 -10.11 26.35
C LEU A 131 0.87 -9.06 25.88
N PHE A 132 0.43 -8.21 26.80
CA PHE A 132 -0.52 -7.13 26.52
C PHE A 132 0.10 -5.79 26.92
N ALA A 133 -0.20 -4.76 26.14
CA ALA A 133 0.16 -3.38 26.46
C ALA A 133 -0.65 -2.90 27.68
N ASN A 134 0.03 -2.29 28.64
CA ASN A 134 -0.62 -1.64 29.78
C ASN A 134 -0.64 -0.12 29.62
N LYS A 135 0.21 0.41 28.75
CA LYS A 135 0.37 1.84 28.49
C LYS A 135 0.89 2.08 27.06
N PRO A 136 0.72 3.29 26.51
CA PRO A 136 1.17 3.62 25.15
C PRO A 136 2.64 3.30 24.86
N GLU A 137 3.53 3.48 25.84
CA GLU A 137 4.97 3.22 25.68
C GLU A 137 5.31 1.74 25.45
N ASP A 138 4.41 0.82 25.81
CA ASP A 138 4.60 -0.61 25.53
C ASP A 138 4.47 -0.91 24.03
N LEU A 139 3.71 -0.10 23.28
CA LEU A 139 3.58 -0.23 21.82
C LEU A 139 4.85 0.24 21.09
N LEU A 140 5.53 1.27 21.60
CA LEU A 140 6.83 1.68 21.05
C LEU A 140 7.86 0.55 21.22
N LYS A 141 7.91 -0.08 22.39
CA LYS A 141 8.78 -1.24 22.63
C LYS A 141 8.45 -2.42 21.73
N ASP A 142 7.17 -2.63 21.42
CA ASP A 142 6.75 -3.68 20.49
C ASP A 142 7.19 -3.40 19.06
N LEU A 143 7.16 -2.13 18.63
CA LEU A 143 7.75 -1.72 17.36
C LEU A 143 9.27 -1.94 17.36
N GLU A 144 9.99 -1.50 18.39
CA GLU A 144 11.45 -1.71 18.53
C GLU A 144 11.83 -3.19 18.46
N ALA A 145 11.09 -4.04 19.18
CA ALA A 145 11.28 -5.49 19.18
C ALA A 145 11.03 -6.13 17.81
N GLY A 146 10.09 -5.56 17.03
CA GLY A 146 9.81 -5.96 15.65
C GLY A 146 10.94 -5.65 14.67
N ARG A 147 11.94 -4.86 15.07
CA ARG A 147 13.10 -4.47 14.26
C ARG A 147 12.68 -3.93 12.89
N PRO A 148 12.00 -2.77 12.83
CA PRO A 148 11.51 -2.22 11.59
C PRO A 148 12.67 -2.09 10.59
N GLU A 149 12.51 -2.69 9.41
CA GLU A 149 13.60 -2.83 8.44
C GLU A 149 13.98 -1.51 7.77
N PHE A 150 13.08 -0.52 7.78
CA PHE A 150 13.17 0.65 6.91
C PHE A 150 13.17 2.01 7.61
N ASP A 151 12.44 2.15 8.71
CA ASP A 151 12.30 3.41 9.45
C ASP A 151 12.42 3.16 10.96
N LEU A 152 12.78 4.19 11.73
CA LEU A 152 12.91 4.08 13.18
C LEU A 152 11.54 3.87 13.84
N ALA A 153 11.50 3.07 14.91
CA ALA A 153 10.27 2.78 15.64
C ALA A 153 9.61 4.07 16.20
N GLU A 154 10.43 5.02 16.63
CA GLU A 154 10.02 6.33 17.13
C GLU A 154 9.33 7.16 16.05
N ASP A 155 9.84 7.15 14.82
CA ASP A 155 9.23 7.88 13.70
C ASP A 155 7.86 7.28 13.33
N ILE A 156 7.75 5.96 13.35
CA ILE A 156 6.49 5.22 13.14
C ILE A 156 5.49 5.58 14.22
N TYR A 157 5.90 5.52 15.49
CA TYR A 157 5.06 5.82 16.65
C TYR A 157 4.60 7.28 16.67
N GLU A 158 5.50 8.23 16.42
CA GLU A 158 5.17 9.66 16.36
C GLU A 158 4.26 10.01 15.18
N PHE A 159 4.39 9.31 14.06
CA PHE A 159 3.43 9.43 12.97
C PHE A 159 2.08 8.84 13.36
N ALA A 160 2.05 7.63 13.96
CA ALA A 160 0.82 6.97 14.41
C ALA A 160 -0.04 7.87 15.29
N ARG A 161 0.56 8.58 16.25
CA ARG A 161 -0.15 9.49 17.16
C ARG A 161 -0.89 10.64 16.46
N LYS A 162 -0.48 10.99 15.24
CA LYS A 162 -1.05 12.10 14.45
C LYS A 162 -2.10 11.63 13.43
N ILE A 163 -2.28 10.31 13.28
CA ILE A 163 -3.27 9.76 12.37
C ILE A 163 -4.65 9.91 12.99
N GLU A 164 -5.60 10.41 12.21
CA GLU A 164 -7.02 10.47 12.55
C GLU A 164 -7.76 9.22 12.04
N GLU A 165 -8.85 8.83 12.70
CA GLU A 165 -9.60 7.61 12.35
C GLU A 165 -10.10 7.58 10.90
N ASP A 166 -10.55 8.72 10.38
CA ASP A 166 -11.02 8.87 9.00
C ASP A 166 -9.91 8.68 7.95
N GLN A 167 -8.65 8.67 8.38
CA GLN A 167 -7.48 8.47 7.51
C GLN A 167 -7.05 7.02 7.39
N PHE A 168 -7.52 6.12 8.27
CA PHE A 168 -7.02 4.74 8.35
C PHE A 168 -7.12 4.01 7.02
N MET A 169 -8.31 4.03 6.41
CA MET A 169 -8.56 3.32 5.16
C MET A 169 -7.76 3.91 4.01
N GLY A 170 -7.70 5.24 3.93
CA GLY A 170 -6.91 5.94 2.93
C GLY A 170 -5.42 5.60 3.03
N LEU A 171 -4.86 5.61 4.24
CA LEU A 171 -3.45 5.28 4.48
C LEU A 171 -3.14 3.82 4.18
N LYS A 172 -4.03 2.88 4.54
CA LYS A 172 -3.89 1.46 4.18
C LYS A 172 -3.84 1.31 2.64
N ALA A 173 -4.80 1.91 1.93
CA ALA A 173 -4.84 1.90 0.47
C ALA A 173 -3.59 2.54 -0.18
N PHE A 174 -3.15 3.69 0.36
CA PHE A 174 -1.94 4.37 -0.09
C PHE A 174 -0.69 3.49 0.06
N SER A 175 -0.51 2.89 1.25
CA SER A 175 0.62 2.02 1.53
C SER A 175 0.65 0.81 0.61
N GLU A 176 -0.48 0.16 0.38
CA GLU A 176 -0.55 -1.00 -0.52
C GLU A 176 -0.24 -0.63 -1.97
N ILE A 177 -0.81 0.47 -2.48
CA ILE A 177 -0.48 0.97 -3.81
C ILE A 177 1.02 1.23 -3.90
N LYS A 178 1.58 1.98 -2.95
CA LYS A 178 2.98 2.39 -2.99
C LYS A 178 3.93 1.20 -2.83
N SER A 179 3.66 0.26 -1.94
CA SER A 179 4.43 -0.99 -1.82
C SER A 179 4.40 -1.80 -3.11
N ALA A 180 3.24 -1.89 -3.77
CA ALA A 180 3.11 -2.59 -5.05
C ALA A 180 3.88 -1.87 -6.17
N MET A 181 3.89 -0.53 -6.18
CA MET A 181 4.68 0.29 -7.12
C MET A 181 6.18 0.12 -6.94
N GLU A 182 6.63 -0.03 -5.69
CA GLU A 182 8.04 -0.20 -5.33
C GLU A 182 8.50 -1.66 -5.41
N GLY A 183 7.58 -2.59 -5.66
CA GLY A 183 7.88 -4.02 -5.71
C GLY A 183 8.27 -4.59 -4.35
N LEU A 184 7.87 -3.92 -3.26
CA LEU A 184 8.12 -4.34 -1.89
C LEU A 184 7.10 -5.37 -1.42
N ASP A 185 5.86 -5.31 -1.93
CA ASP A 185 4.80 -6.24 -1.56
C ASP A 185 4.71 -7.46 -2.49
N TRP A 186 4.91 -8.62 -1.86
CA TRP A 186 4.76 -9.95 -2.45
C TRP A 186 3.35 -10.49 -2.34
N SER A 187 2.58 -9.96 -1.39
CA SER A 187 1.16 -10.20 -1.37
C SER A 187 0.60 -9.65 -2.68
N ASN A 188 -0.42 -10.29 -3.24
CA ASN A 188 -1.14 -9.68 -4.35
C ASN A 188 -2.27 -8.89 -3.72
N PRO A 189 -2.01 -7.64 -3.25
CA PRO A 189 -3.01 -6.92 -2.48
C PRO A 189 -4.26 -6.83 -3.33
N SER A 190 -5.36 -7.21 -2.71
CA SER A 190 -6.66 -7.31 -3.34
C SER A 190 -7.64 -6.51 -2.51
N TRP A 191 -8.47 -5.74 -3.19
CA TRP A 191 -9.48 -4.91 -2.57
C TRP A 191 -10.86 -5.53 -2.80
N LEU A 192 -11.67 -5.51 -1.77
CA LEU A 192 -13.12 -5.63 -1.90
C LEU A 192 -13.71 -4.23 -1.77
N LEU A 193 -14.51 -3.85 -2.76
CA LEU A 193 -15.28 -2.61 -2.77
C LEU A 193 -16.76 -2.96 -2.67
N TRP A 194 -17.51 -2.32 -1.78
CA TRP A 194 -18.95 -2.54 -1.65
C TRP A 194 -19.65 -1.28 -1.17
N GLN A 195 -20.97 -1.27 -1.21
CA GLN A 195 -21.78 -0.26 -0.54
C GLN A 195 -22.35 -0.83 0.76
N ASP A 196 -22.22 -0.10 1.86
CA ASP A 196 -22.88 -0.46 3.11
C ASP A 196 -24.42 -0.27 3.04
N GLN A 197 -25.10 -0.57 4.14
CA GLN A 197 -26.57 -0.44 4.24
C GLN A 197 -27.07 1.00 4.04
N HIS A 198 -26.17 2.00 4.08
CA HIS A 198 -26.47 3.41 3.85
C HIS A 198 -26.09 3.87 2.44
N GLY A 199 -25.61 2.96 1.58
CA GLY A 199 -25.17 3.27 0.22
C GLY A 199 -23.78 3.90 0.14
N SER A 200 -23.03 3.97 1.24
CA SER A 200 -21.68 4.54 1.25
C SER A 200 -20.66 3.50 0.79
N TRP A 201 -19.74 3.92 -0.07
CA TRP A 201 -18.69 3.04 -0.57
C TRP A 201 -17.65 2.75 0.50
N GLN A 202 -17.33 1.47 0.65
CA GLN A 202 -16.33 0.93 1.55
C GLN A 202 -15.23 0.24 0.75
N ILE A 203 -14.03 0.20 1.33
CA ILE A 203 -12.87 -0.52 0.82
C ILE A 203 -12.40 -1.43 1.94
N SER A 204 -12.09 -2.68 1.65
CA SER A 204 -11.29 -3.54 2.54
C SER A 204 -10.19 -4.16 1.70
N SER A 205 -9.02 -4.28 2.29
CA SER A 205 -7.90 -4.98 1.70
C SER A 205 -7.56 -6.18 2.55
N GLN A 206 -7.30 -7.32 1.90
CA GLN A 206 -7.11 -8.60 2.56
C GLN A 206 -5.74 -8.76 3.25
N THR A 207 -5.32 -7.74 3.99
CA THR A 207 -4.00 -7.70 4.64
C THR A 207 -4.05 -8.03 6.12
N GLU A 208 -5.23 -8.06 6.76
CA GLU A 208 -5.35 -8.43 8.18
C GLU A 208 -5.58 -9.94 8.38
N PRO A 209 -4.88 -10.59 9.34
CA PRO A 209 -5.14 -11.98 9.72
C PRO A 209 -6.58 -12.16 10.24
N GLY A 210 -7.47 -12.74 9.43
CA GLY A 210 -8.86 -12.99 9.79
C GLY A 210 -9.89 -12.18 8.98
N GLU A 211 -9.46 -11.20 8.18
CA GLU A 211 -10.29 -10.59 7.13
C GLU A 211 -10.51 -11.61 6.01
N GLN A 212 -11.52 -12.45 6.18
CA GLN A 212 -12.06 -13.19 5.06
C GLN A 212 -13.10 -12.31 4.38
N PHE A 213 -13.01 -12.14 3.05
CA PHE A 213 -14.08 -11.50 2.27
C PHE A 213 -15.43 -12.22 2.44
N SER A 214 -15.47 -13.40 3.06
CA SER A 214 -16.71 -14.07 3.49
C SER A 214 -17.40 -13.43 4.70
N ARG A 215 -16.72 -12.54 5.45
CA ARG A 215 -17.26 -11.83 6.62
C ARG A 215 -17.67 -10.38 6.34
N HIS A 216 -17.35 -9.87 5.15
CA HIS A 216 -17.76 -8.56 4.69
C HIS A 216 -18.46 -8.71 3.32
N PRO A 217 -19.64 -8.11 3.10
CA PRO A 217 -20.44 -7.29 4.02
C PRO A 217 -21.90 -7.75 4.07
N ASP A 218 -22.70 -7.08 4.91
CA ASP A 218 -24.17 -7.04 4.85
C ASP A 218 -24.70 -6.42 3.53
N ALA A 219 -23.99 -6.61 2.42
CA ALA A 219 -24.31 -6.09 1.11
C ALA A 219 -24.46 -7.26 0.14
N ASP A 220 -25.50 -7.19 -0.68
CA ASP A 220 -25.80 -8.24 -1.66
C ASP A 220 -24.74 -8.35 -2.78
N THR A 221 -23.91 -7.30 -2.95
CA THR A 221 -22.91 -7.22 -4.03
C THR A 221 -21.61 -6.57 -3.58
N GLY A 222 -20.50 -7.09 -4.07
CA GLY A 222 -19.16 -6.52 -3.91
C GLY A 222 -18.33 -6.68 -5.18
N ILE A 223 -17.30 -5.84 -5.30
CA ILE A 223 -16.37 -5.81 -6.43
C ILE A 223 -15.01 -6.19 -5.90
N PHE A 224 -14.52 -7.33 -6.38
CA PHE A 224 -13.15 -7.76 -6.11
C PHE A 224 -12.20 -7.15 -7.13
N LEU A 225 -11.14 -6.51 -6.65
CA LEU A 225 -10.12 -5.89 -7.46
C LEU A 225 -8.75 -6.47 -7.10
N ALA A 226 -8.11 -7.16 -8.04
CA ALA A 226 -6.73 -7.60 -7.93
C ALA A 226 -5.76 -6.41 -8.09
N MET A 227 -5.72 -5.53 -7.08
CA MET A 227 -5.02 -4.25 -7.11
C MET A 227 -3.54 -4.43 -7.49
N GLY A 228 -2.84 -5.39 -6.86
CA GLY A 228 -1.44 -5.66 -7.17
C GLY A 228 -1.18 -5.96 -8.66
N THR A 229 -2.08 -6.69 -9.33
CA THR A 229 -1.97 -6.97 -10.77
C THR A 229 -2.09 -5.70 -11.61
N ILE A 230 -3.00 -4.80 -11.24
CA ILE A 230 -3.19 -3.53 -11.94
C ILE A 230 -1.94 -2.66 -11.78
N VAL A 231 -1.44 -2.49 -10.57
CA VAL A 231 -0.25 -1.67 -10.30
C VAL A 231 0.96 -2.19 -11.06
N ARG A 232 1.20 -3.50 -11.03
CA ARG A 232 2.34 -4.09 -11.73
C ARG A 232 2.24 -3.93 -13.24
N ALA A 233 1.05 -4.02 -13.81
CA ALA A 233 0.85 -3.76 -15.24
C ALA A 233 1.17 -2.30 -15.60
N VAL A 234 0.74 -1.34 -14.78
CA VAL A 234 1.01 0.10 -14.99
C VAL A 234 2.51 0.40 -15.01
N TRP A 235 3.27 -0.24 -14.13
CA TRP A 235 4.70 0.04 -13.96
C TRP A 235 5.63 -1.00 -14.60
N ASN A 236 5.07 -1.93 -15.39
CA ASN A 236 5.78 -3.03 -16.01
C ASN A 236 6.69 -3.81 -15.02
N ILE A 237 6.14 -4.09 -13.84
CA ILE A 237 6.86 -4.75 -12.74
C ILE A 237 6.84 -6.27 -12.94
N ASP A 238 8.00 -6.84 -13.23
CA ASP A 238 8.21 -8.29 -13.27
C ASP A 238 8.54 -8.84 -11.87
N LEU A 239 7.54 -9.47 -11.23
CA LEU A 239 7.72 -10.14 -9.93
C LEU A 239 8.80 -11.23 -9.98
N HIS A 240 8.97 -11.88 -11.13
CA HIS A 240 10.00 -12.90 -11.28
C HIS A 240 11.39 -12.28 -11.18
N GLU A 241 11.62 -11.13 -11.83
CA GLU A 241 12.89 -10.41 -11.75
C GLU A 241 13.15 -9.88 -10.33
N ILE A 242 12.15 -9.30 -9.68
CA ILE A 242 12.27 -8.85 -8.29
C ILE A 242 12.65 -10.02 -7.37
N LYS A 243 11.98 -11.16 -7.52
CA LYS A 243 12.26 -12.36 -6.72
C LYS A 243 13.67 -12.90 -6.94
N ILE A 244 14.17 -12.85 -8.17
CA ILE A 244 15.56 -13.20 -8.49
C ILE A 244 16.52 -12.25 -7.74
N GLU A 245 16.34 -10.94 -7.87
CA GLU A 245 17.25 -9.94 -7.30
C GLU A 245 17.26 -9.97 -5.78
N GLN A 246 16.11 -10.12 -5.14
CA GLN A 246 16.05 -10.22 -3.68
C GLN A 246 16.64 -11.53 -3.16
N THR A 247 16.38 -12.65 -3.85
CA THR A 247 17.04 -13.93 -3.51
C THR A 247 18.56 -13.81 -3.58
N LYS A 248 19.10 -13.13 -4.60
CA LYS A 248 20.54 -12.83 -4.70
C LYS A 248 21.04 -12.01 -3.51
N ARG A 249 20.29 -10.99 -3.06
CA ARG A 249 20.67 -10.13 -1.93
C ARG A 249 20.63 -10.85 -0.58
N ALA A 250 19.74 -11.81 -0.40
CA ALA A 250 19.62 -12.57 0.84
C ALA A 250 20.69 -13.65 1.01
N ILE A 251 21.25 -14.17 -0.10
CA ILE A 251 22.23 -15.27 -0.07
C ILE A 251 23.49 -14.93 0.74
N PRO A 252 24.16 -13.77 0.60
CA PRO A 252 25.36 -13.44 1.38
C PRO A 252 25.15 -13.50 2.89
N GLU A 253 24.04 -12.96 3.39
CA GLU A 253 23.76 -12.98 4.83
C GLU A 253 23.39 -14.37 5.32
N LEU A 254 22.67 -15.15 4.51
CA LEU A 254 22.33 -16.54 4.83
C LEU A 254 23.55 -17.46 4.76
N LEU A 255 24.52 -17.21 3.87
CA LEU A 255 25.78 -17.96 3.88
C LEU A 255 26.55 -17.76 5.20
N ARG A 256 26.37 -16.59 5.84
CA ARG A 256 26.99 -16.26 7.13
C ARG A 256 26.24 -16.87 8.32
N THR A 257 24.91 -16.90 8.27
CA THR A 257 24.06 -17.26 9.43
C THR A 257 23.44 -18.66 9.34
N ASN A 258 23.20 -19.19 8.13
CA ASN A 258 22.57 -20.49 7.89
C ASN A 258 22.93 -21.07 6.49
N PRO A 259 24.10 -21.71 6.35
CA PRO A 259 24.65 -22.16 5.07
C PRO A 259 23.75 -23.15 4.30
N GLU A 260 23.07 -24.06 5.01
CA GLU A 260 22.15 -25.03 4.38
C GLU A 260 20.94 -24.33 3.75
N ARG A 261 20.41 -23.28 4.40
CA ARG A 261 19.32 -22.47 3.84
C ARG A 261 19.80 -21.67 2.63
N ALA A 262 21.03 -21.18 2.65
CA ALA A 262 21.64 -20.49 1.51
C ALA A 262 21.78 -21.41 0.29
N ASP A 263 22.24 -22.65 0.47
CA ASP A 263 22.40 -23.63 -0.61
C ASP A 263 21.05 -23.98 -1.28
N ARG A 264 20.00 -24.19 -0.45
CA ARG A 264 18.61 -24.37 -0.96
C ARG A 264 18.12 -23.16 -1.76
N LEU A 265 18.44 -21.94 -1.32
CA LEU A 265 18.08 -20.70 -2.03
C LEU A 265 18.87 -20.54 -3.33
N MET A 266 20.14 -20.91 -3.36
CA MET A 266 20.96 -20.90 -4.58
C MET A 266 20.42 -21.87 -5.64
N LYS A 267 20.03 -23.09 -5.25
CA LYS A 267 19.38 -24.04 -6.16
C LYS A 267 18.06 -23.49 -6.71
N ARG A 268 17.22 -22.92 -5.85
CA ARG A 268 15.94 -22.29 -6.25
C ARG A 268 16.16 -21.10 -7.17
N LEU A 269 17.20 -20.30 -6.95
CA LEU A 269 17.58 -19.19 -7.82
C LEU A 269 18.00 -19.67 -9.22
N ALA A 270 18.72 -20.79 -9.31
CA ALA A 270 19.08 -21.39 -10.60
C ALA A 270 17.84 -21.88 -11.36
N GLU A 271 16.92 -22.58 -10.69
CA GLU A 271 15.64 -23.02 -11.27
C GLU A 271 14.79 -21.83 -11.76
N MET A 272 14.74 -20.76 -10.98
CA MET A 272 14.04 -19.53 -11.35
C MET A 272 14.65 -18.90 -12.62
N LYS A 273 15.98 -18.76 -12.69
CA LYS A 273 16.64 -18.21 -13.89
C LYS A 273 16.38 -19.05 -15.14
N ALA A 274 16.32 -20.37 -15.01
CA ALA A 274 16.05 -21.29 -16.12
C ALA A 274 14.62 -21.23 -16.65
N ARG A 275 13.63 -20.81 -15.84
CA ARG A 275 12.25 -20.62 -16.31
C ARG A 275 12.11 -19.36 -17.17
N LYS A 276 12.78 -18.27 -16.81
CA LYS A 276 12.78 -17.01 -17.59
C LYS A 276 13.45 -17.13 -18.96
N SER A 277 14.26 -18.16 -19.22
CA SER A 277 14.86 -18.40 -20.55
C SER A 277 13.95 -19.17 -21.51
N ASN A 278 12.84 -19.72 -21.04
CA ASN A 278 11.92 -20.54 -21.84
C ASN A 278 10.58 -19.84 -22.18
N ASP A 279 10.32 -18.67 -21.60
CA ASP A 279 9.19 -17.79 -21.90
C ASP A 279 9.66 -16.60 -22.75
#